data_AF-A0A7S3UK25-F1
#
_entry.id   AF-A0A7S3UK25-F1
#
_cell.length_a   1.000
_cell.length_b   1.000
_cell.length_c   1.000
_cell.angle_alpha   90.00
_cell.angle_beta   90.00
_cell.angle_gamma   90.00
#
_symmetry.space_group_name_H-M   'P 1'
#
loop_
_entity.id
_entity.type
_entity.pdbx_description
1 polymer ?
#
loop_
_entity_poly.entity_id
_entity_poly.type
_entity_poly.pdbx_seq_one_letter_code
_entity_poly.pdbx_strand_id
1 'polypeptide(L)'
;FDAQFESMLNIVEQYKYVTIDTEFPGIVLEPVEQQDSLSAWNYLQMRANVNALKIIQLGITFSNDIGDEKDSPPQTSPCWQFNFEFDLQSDIYAGDAIDLLKSAGLDFDKHSVQGIRAEEFGERLTTSGLVLSEDFQWISFHGLYDFGYLLKVLTGAPLPEDIGGFFDQLDMYFPKRCDIKFLMREEFKGGLSSLGAELGLQRTGTAHQGGSNSKL
;
A
#
# COMPACT_ATOMS: atom_id res chain seq x y z
N PHE A 1 -5.06 6.26 17.11
CA PHE A 1 -5.59 6.12 15.75
C PHE A 1 -6.45 7.34 15.39
N ASP A 2 -7.61 7.54 16.02
CA ASP A 2 -8.60 8.59 15.68
C ASP A 2 -8.03 9.97 15.39
N ALA A 3 -7.29 10.56 16.33
CA ALA A 3 -6.77 11.92 16.17
C ALA A 3 -5.86 12.08 14.95
N GLN A 4 -5.10 11.02 14.60
CA GLN A 4 -4.23 11.04 13.42
C GLN A 4 -5.03 10.87 12.13
N PHE A 5 -6.06 10.01 12.15
CA PHE A 5 -6.95 9.85 11.01
C PHE A 5 -7.71 11.15 10.72
N GLU A 6 -8.27 11.81 11.74
CA GLU A 6 -8.92 13.12 11.57
C GLU A 6 -7.95 14.20 11.10
N SER A 7 -6.71 14.21 11.62
CA SER A 7 -5.69 15.14 11.13
C SER A 7 -5.35 14.91 9.65
N MET A 8 -5.37 13.65 9.20
CA MET A 8 -5.21 13.32 7.78
C MET A 8 -6.39 13.87 6.98
N LEU A 9 -7.63 13.62 7.41
CA LEU A 9 -8.83 14.10 6.71
C LEU A 9 -8.89 15.63 6.58
N ASN A 10 -8.44 16.37 7.60
CA ASN A 10 -8.44 17.83 7.57
C ASN A 10 -7.54 18.45 6.49
N ILE A 11 -6.62 17.68 5.92
CA ILE A 11 -5.72 18.17 4.89
C ILE A 11 -6.09 17.70 3.48
N VAL A 12 -6.91 16.65 3.33
CA VAL A 12 -7.07 15.95 2.03
C VAL A 12 -7.58 16.86 0.92
N GLU A 13 -8.43 17.84 1.21
CA GLU A 13 -8.94 18.80 0.22
C GLU A 13 -7.83 19.66 -0.43
N GLN A 14 -6.66 19.74 0.19
CA GLN A 14 -5.51 20.52 -0.31
C GLN A 14 -4.61 19.70 -1.25
N TYR A 15 -4.83 18.39 -1.35
CA TYR A 15 -3.96 17.45 -2.05
C TYR A 15 -4.77 16.61 -3.04
N LYS A 16 -4.22 16.40 -4.24
CA LYS A 16 -4.89 15.60 -5.28
C LYS A 16 -4.25 14.22 -5.46
N TYR A 17 -3.01 14.06 -5.04
CA TYR A 17 -2.25 12.85 -5.25
C TYR A 17 -2.08 12.11 -3.92
N VAL A 18 -2.36 10.81 -3.95
CA VAL A 18 -2.29 9.92 -2.81
C VAL A 18 -1.38 8.76 -3.16
N THR A 19 -0.16 8.76 -2.64
CA THR A 19 0.79 7.67 -2.85
C THR A 19 0.69 6.66 -1.71
N ILE A 20 0.69 5.37 -2.06
CA ILE A 20 0.60 4.27 -1.12
C ILE A 20 1.75 3.29 -1.26
N ASP A 21 2.03 2.59 -0.16
CA ASP A 21 2.88 1.41 -0.10
C ASP A 21 2.46 0.58 1.11
N THR A 22 2.44 -0.75 0.99
CA THR A 22 2.08 -1.65 2.09
C THR A 22 3.21 -2.57 2.47
N GLU A 23 3.29 -2.90 3.76
CA GLU A 23 4.14 -3.99 4.25
C GLU A 23 3.24 -5.14 4.71
N PHE A 24 3.59 -6.36 4.32
CA PHE A 24 2.80 -7.57 4.56
C PHE A 24 3.73 -8.79 4.67
N PRO A 25 3.26 -9.94 5.18
CA PRO A 25 4.13 -11.03 5.61
C PRO A 25 4.60 -11.95 4.46
N GLY A 26 4.81 -11.38 3.27
CA GLY A 26 5.32 -12.09 2.10
C GLY A 26 4.28 -12.95 1.36
N ILE A 27 4.77 -14.03 0.75
CA ILE A 27 4.00 -14.97 -0.07
C ILE A 27 4.21 -16.36 0.50
N VAL A 28 3.13 -17.06 0.86
CA VAL A 28 3.15 -18.42 1.44
C VAL A 28 2.33 -19.42 0.64
N LEU A 29 1.51 -18.96 -0.31
CA LEU A 29 0.68 -19.78 -1.18
C LEU A 29 1.07 -19.62 -2.65
N GLU A 30 1.07 -20.72 -3.38
CA GLU A 30 1.19 -20.73 -4.84
C GLU A 30 -0.08 -21.29 -5.48
N PRO A 31 -0.53 -20.74 -6.62
CA PRO A 31 -1.65 -21.30 -7.36
C PRO A 31 -1.35 -22.72 -7.84
N VAL A 32 -2.28 -23.65 -7.61
CA VAL A 32 -2.17 -25.04 -8.08
C VAL A 32 -2.43 -25.14 -9.59
N GLU A 33 -3.32 -24.30 -10.11
CA GLU A 33 -3.77 -24.36 -11.50
C GLU A 33 -2.83 -23.57 -12.41
N GLN A 34 -2.43 -24.20 -13.52
CA GLN A 34 -1.76 -23.51 -14.60
C GLN A 34 -2.72 -22.53 -15.27
N GLN A 35 -2.22 -21.33 -15.57
CA GLN A 35 -2.98 -20.30 -16.27
C GLN A 35 -2.35 -20.04 -17.63
N ASP A 36 -3.20 -19.71 -18.61
CA ASP A 36 -2.76 -19.41 -19.97
C ASP A 36 -1.98 -18.09 -20.07
N SER A 37 -2.16 -17.19 -19.10
CA SER A 37 -1.49 -15.89 -19.06
C SER A 37 -0.77 -15.65 -17.74
N LEU A 38 0.38 -14.99 -17.83
CA LEU A 38 1.16 -14.57 -16.67
C LEU A 38 0.36 -13.60 -15.78
N SER A 39 -0.51 -12.76 -16.36
CA SER A 39 -1.35 -11.84 -15.60
C SER A 39 -2.40 -12.58 -14.77
N ALA A 40 -3.06 -13.59 -15.34
CA ALA A 40 -4.00 -14.43 -14.60
C ALA A 40 -3.29 -15.21 -13.48
N TRP A 41 -2.10 -15.76 -13.77
CA TRP A 41 -1.29 -16.44 -12.77
C TRP A 41 -0.89 -15.51 -11.61
N ASN A 42 -0.38 -14.32 -11.93
CA ASN A 42 0.00 -13.31 -10.93
C ASN A 42 -1.20 -12.89 -10.07
N TYR A 43 -2.37 -12.71 -10.68
CA TYR A 43 -3.59 -12.39 -9.96
C TYR A 43 -4.00 -13.50 -9.00
N LEU A 44 -4.01 -14.77 -9.44
CA LEU A 44 -4.37 -15.89 -8.57
C LEU A 44 -3.42 -16.04 -7.40
N GLN A 45 -2.11 -15.84 -7.61
CA GLN A 45 -1.13 -15.86 -6.53
C GLN A 45 -1.42 -14.74 -5.53
N MET A 46 -1.58 -13.50 -6.03
CA MET A 46 -1.88 -12.35 -5.18
C MET A 46 -3.16 -12.57 -4.39
N ARG A 47 -4.24 -12.99 -5.06
CA ARG A 47 -5.53 -13.28 -4.44
C ARG A 47 -5.42 -14.30 -3.31
N ALA A 48 -4.75 -15.43 -3.55
CA ALA A 48 -4.60 -16.48 -2.55
C ALA A 48 -3.89 -15.95 -1.30
N ASN A 49 -2.79 -15.22 -1.49
CA ASN A 49 -1.99 -14.69 -0.38
C ASN A 49 -2.70 -13.54 0.34
N VAL A 50 -3.23 -12.55 -0.38
CA VAL A 50 -3.95 -11.43 0.24
C VAL A 50 -5.15 -11.92 1.03
N ASN A 51 -5.90 -12.92 0.54
CA ASN A 51 -7.03 -13.49 1.29
C ASN A 51 -6.58 -14.20 2.57
N ALA A 52 -5.48 -14.94 2.53
CA ALA A 52 -4.97 -15.73 3.66
C ALA A 52 -4.17 -14.92 4.69
N LEU A 53 -3.53 -13.83 4.27
CA LEU A 53 -2.59 -13.06 5.07
C LEU A 53 -3.19 -11.73 5.56
N LYS A 54 -2.60 -11.18 6.63
CA LYS A 54 -2.96 -9.86 7.17
C LYS A 54 -1.96 -8.82 6.68
N ILE A 55 -2.45 -7.60 6.44
CA ILE A 55 -1.60 -6.42 6.24
C ILE A 55 -0.88 -6.07 7.55
N ILE A 56 0.35 -5.55 7.47
CA ILE A 56 1.15 -5.14 8.65
C ILE A 56 1.27 -3.61 8.72
N GLN A 57 1.59 -2.96 7.61
CA GLN A 57 1.63 -1.49 7.52
C GLN A 57 1.00 -0.97 6.24
N LEU A 58 0.48 0.26 6.30
CA LEU A 58 0.11 1.07 5.15
C LEU A 58 0.74 2.46 5.31
N GLY A 59 1.53 2.86 4.32
CA GLY A 59 1.93 4.24 4.13
C GLY A 59 0.93 4.98 3.25
N ILE A 60 0.58 6.20 3.64
CA ILE A 60 -0.16 7.14 2.80
C ILE A 60 0.59 8.47 2.79
N THR A 61 0.99 8.92 1.62
CA THR A 61 1.63 10.22 1.41
C THR A 61 0.81 11.08 0.47
N PHE A 62 0.59 12.33 0.86
CA PHE A 62 -0.18 13.31 0.08
C PHE A 62 0.74 14.30 -0.63
N SER A 63 0.42 14.59 -1.89
CA SER A 63 1.11 15.61 -2.69
C SER A 63 0.15 16.41 -3.58
N ASN A 64 0.56 17.62 -3.96
CA ASN A 64 -0.20 18.55 -4.79
C ASN A 64 0.33 18.54 -6.23
N ASP A 65 -0.27 19.36 -7.11
CA ASP A 65 0.11 19.46 -8.54
C ASP A 65 1.58 19.87 -8.78
N ILE A 66 2.26 20.41 -7.77
CA ILE A 66 3.63 20.92 -7.83
C ILE A 66 4.64 19.84 -7.38
N GLY A 67 4.21 18.94 -6.49
CA GLY A 67 5.10 18.01 -5.79
C GLY A 67 6.04 18.73 -4.80
N ASP A 68 6.96 17.98 -4.20
CA ASP A 68 8.03 18.57 -3.37
C ASP A 68 9.14 19.08 -4.30
N GLU A 69 9.04 20.34 -4.75
CA GLU A 69 10.12 20.99 -5.52
C GLU A 69 11.42 21.02 -4.70
N LYS A 70 12.56 20.74 -5.36
CA LYS A 70 13.91 20.66 -4.76
C LYS A 70 14.32 21.91 -3.97
N ASP A 71 13.79 23.08 -4.33
CA ASP A 71 14.13 24.39 -3.76
C ASP A 71 12.95 25.05 -3.01
N SER A 72 11.82 24.37 -2.88
CA SER A 72 10.70 24.86 -2.08
C SER A 72 11.00 24.68 -0.59
N PRO A 73 10.63 25.63 0.30
CA PRO A 73 10.62 25.37 1.74
C PRO A 73 9.80 24.11 1.96
N PRO A 74 10.16 23.21 2.89
CA PRO A 74 9.53 21.90 3.01
C PRO A 74 8.02 22.06 3.23
N GLN A 75 7.25 22.06 2.15
CA GLN A 75 5.89 21.59 2.15
C GLN A 75 6.07 20.10 2.28
N THR A 76 6.26 19.67 3.52
CA THR A 76 6.46 18.27 3.85
C THR A 76 5.30 17.51 3.22
N SER A 77 5.51 16.76 2.14
CA SER A 77 4.50 15.81 1.65
C SER A 77 3.98 15.03 2.86
N PRO A 78 2.75 15.32 3.34
CA PRO A 78 2.30 14.82 4.62
C PRO A 78 2.16 13.31 4.52
N CYS A 79 2.71 12.60 5.50
CA CYS A 79 2.83 11.16 5.45
C CYS A 79 2.32 10.54 6.75
N TRP A 80 1.47 9.52 6.60
CA TRP A 80 1.01 8.68 7.69
C TRP A 80 1.48 7.25 7.47
N GLN A 81 1.91 6.61 8.55
CA GLN A 81 2.16 5.18 8.61
C GLN A 81 1.18 4.54 9.59
N PHE A 82 0.23 3.80 9.04
CA PHE A 82 -0.74 3.03 9.81
C PHE A 82 -0.14 1.65 10.10
N ASN A 83 -0.07 1.29 11.38
CA ASN A 83 0.47 0.01 11.85
C ASN A 83 -0.72 -0.86 12.28
N PHE A 84 -0.92 -1.99 11.61
CA PHE A 84 -2.07 -2.87 11.86
C PHE A 84 -1.76 -3.95 12.89
N GLU A 85 -2.82 -4.51 13.46
CA GLU A 85 -2.75 -5.66 14.37
C GLU A 85 -2.13 -6.86 13.65
N PHE A 86 -1.04 -7.39 14.21
CA PHE A 86 -0.36 -8.58 13.71
C PHE A 86 0.33 -9.32 14.85
N ASP A 87 0.06 -10.62 14.99
CA ASP A 87 0.61 -11.48 16.03
C ASP A 87 1.39 -12.65 15.42
N LEU A 88 2.71 -12.68 15.68
CA LEU A 88 3.62 -13.73 15.22
C LEU A 88 3.31 -15.12 15.80
N GLN A 89 2.47 -15.23 16.83
CA GLN A 89 2.07 -16.52 17.40
C GLN A 89 0.86 -17.14 16.69
N SER A 90 -0.03 -16.32 16.14
CA SER A 90 -1.30 -16.78 15.56
C SER A 90 -1.41 -16.56 14.05
N ASP A 91 -0.75 -15.53 13.52
CA ASP A 91 -0.90 -15.13 12.12
C ASP A 91 0.09 -15.88 11.22
N ILE A 92 -0.32 -16.12 9.97
CA ILE A 92 0.49 -16.82 8.97
C ILE A 92 1.48 -15.82 8.36
N TYR A 93 2.72 -16.26 8.12
CA TYR A 93 3.75 -15.44 7.49
C TYR A 93 4.85 -16.25 6.82
N ALA A 94 5.57 -15.60 5.90
CA ALA A 94 6.86 -16.06 5.39
C ALA A 94 7.98 -15.57 6.32
N GLY A 95 8.85 -16.49 6.77
CA GLY A 95 9.87 -16.18 7.77
C GLY A 95 10.89 -15.13 7.33
N ASP A 96 11.32 -15.21 6.08
CA ASP A 96 12.22 -14.25 5.44
C ASP A 96 11.63 -12.83 5.35
N ALA A 97 10.33 -12.71 5.07
CA ALA A 97 9.63 -11.44 5.08
C ALA A 97 9.60 -10.81 6.49
N ILE A 98 9.31 -11.60 7.53
CA ILE A 98 9.33 -11.12 8.91
C ILE A 98 10.75 -10.72 9.35
N ASP A 99 11.77 -11.48 8.99
CA ASP A 99 13.16 -11.14 9.31
C ASP A 99 13.60 -9.84 8.65
N LEU A 100 13.19 -9.62 7.39
CA LEU A 100 13.41 -8.36 6.69
C LEU A 100 12.72 -7.19 7.41
N LEU A 101 11.44 -7.34 7.76
CA LEU A 101 10.66 -6.30 8.43
C LEU A 101 11.18 -5.98 9.84
N LYS A 102 11.60 -6.99 10.60
CA LYS A 102 12.30 -6.78 11.89
C LYS A 102 13.59 -6.00 11.70
N SER A 103 14.37 -6.35 10.68
CA SER A 103 15.61 -5.64 10.34
C SER A 103 15.35 -4.19 9.89
N ALA A 104 14.19 -3.92 9.30
CA ALA A 104 13.69 -2.59 8.96
C ALA A 104 13.13 -1.82 10.17
N GLY A 105 13.06 -2.45 11.35
CA GLY A 105 12.69 -1.80 12.61
C GLY A 105 11.21 -1.93 12.99
N LEU A 106 10.47 -2.87 12.39
CA LEU A 106 9.09 -3.13 12.83
C LEU A 106 9.07 -3.81 14.20
N ASP A 107 8.25 -3.27 15.08
CA ASP A 107 8.08 -3.72 16.46
C ASP A 107 6.81 -4.58 16.56
N PHE A 108 6.96 -5.89 16.34
CA PHE A 108 5.83 -6.82 16.29
C PHE A 108 5.11 -6.99 17.63
N ASP A 109 5.78 -6.74 18.75
CA ASP A 109 5.13 -6.73 20.07
C ASP A 109 4.12 -5.56 20.13
N LYS A 110 4.47 -4.39 19.58
CA LYS A 110 3.52 -3.29 19.44
C LYS A 110 2.44 -3.55 18.41
N HIS A 111 2.74 -4.18 17.28
CA HIS A 111 1.70 -4.56 16.32
C HIS A 111 0.66 -5.47 16.98
N SER A 112 1.09 -6.46 17.77
CA SER A 112 0.18 -7.38 18.47
C SER A 112 -0.71 -6.69 19.49
N VAL A 113 -0.19 -5.73 20.28
CA VAL A 113 -0.94 -5.14 21.41
C VAL A 113 -1.55 -3.76 21.15
N GLN A 114 -1.06 -3.03 20.14
CA GLN A 114 -1.45 -1.63 19.84
C GLN A 114 -1.80 -1.42 18.36
N GLY A 115 -1.75 -2.47 17.54
CA GLY A 115 -2.05 -2.39 16.13
C GLY A 115 -3.49 -1.98 15.85
N ILE A 116 -3.69 -1.27 14.75
CA ILE A 116 -5.00 -0.86 14.26
C ILE A 116 -5.74 -2.08 13.73
N ARG A 117 -7.01 -2.22 14.08
CA ARG A 117 -7.87 -3.24 13.49
C ARG A 117 -8.16 -2.86 12.04
N ALA A 118 -7.84 -3.76 11.11
CA ALA A 118 -8.00 -3.51 9.69
C ALA A 118 -9.46 -3.17 9.32
N GLU A 119 -10.43 -3.79 9.97
CA GLU A 119 -11.85 -3.52 9.73
C GLU A 119 -12.25 -2.10 10.14
N GLU A 120 -11.78 -1.64 11.31
CA GLU A 120 -12.04 -0.27 11.79
C GLU A 120 -11.43 0.77 10.86
N PHE A 121 -10.21 0.51 10.38
CA PHE A 121 -9.58 1.37 9.38
C PHE A 121 -10.37 1.40 8.06
N GLY A 122 -10.83 0.24 7.59
CA GLY A 122 -11.63 0.11 6.35
C GLY A 122 -12.94 0.90 6.42
N GLU A 123 -13.67 0.81 7.54
CA GLU A 123 -14.90 1.57 7.76
C GLU A 123 -14.67 3.09 7.70
N ARG A 124 -13.60 3.56 8.34
CA ARG A 124 -13.23 4.98 8.37
C ARG A 124 -12.73 5.47 7.01
N LEU A 125 -11.94 4.67 6.30
CA LEU A 125 -11.46 5.05 4.97
C LEU A 125 -12.61 5.09 3.96
N THR A 126 -13.54 4.14 4.00
CA THR A 126 -14.72 4.11 3.11
C THR A 126 -15.58 5.37 3.24
N THR A 127 -15.70 5.91 4.46
CA THR A 127 -16.51 7.10 4.76
C THR A 127 -15.73 8.42 4.71
N SER A 128 -14.43 8.37 4.41
CA SER A 128 -13.54 9.54 4.42
C SER A 128 -13.66 10.47 3.21
N GLY A 129 -14.22 9.98 2.10
CA GLY A 129 -14.20 10.67 0.80
C GLY A 129 -12.91 10.47 -0.03
N LEU A 130 -11.87 9.83 0.51
CA LEU A 130 -10.62 9.54 -0.23
C LEU A 130 -10.77 8.45 -1.30
N VAL A 131 -11.65 7.49 -1.04
CA VAL A 131 -12.01 6.41 -1.96
C VAL A 131 -13.40 6.68 -2.52
N LEU A 132 -13.78 5.97 -3.59
CA LEU A 132 -15.06 6.19 -4.29
C LEU A 132 -15.20 7.62 -4.82
N SER A 133 -14.08 8.33 -5.02
CA SER A 133 -14.02 9.72 -5.49
C SER A 133 -13.07 9.85 -6.67
N GLU A 134 -13.47 10.66 -7.65
CA GLU A 134 -12.63 11.05 -8.79
C GLU A 134 -11.68 12.20 -8.46
N ASP A 135 -11.75 12.80 -7.28
CA ASP A 135 -10.93 13.96 -6.92
C ASP A 135 -9.46 13.58 -6.69
N PHE A 136 -9.19 12.32 -6.39
CA PHE A 136 -7.86 11.82 -6.02
C PHE A 136 -7.24 10.91 -7.07
N GLN A 137 -5.97 11.15 -7.37
CA GLN A 137 -5.11 10.28 -8.16
C GLN A 137 -4.27 9.41 -7.22
N TRP A 138 -4.58 8.11 -7.20
CA TRP A 138 -3.83 7.13 -6.42
C TRP A 138 -2.57 6.70 -7.17
N ILE A 139 -1.45 6.63 -6.45
CA ILE A 139 -0.12 6.32 -6.99
C ILE A 139 0.47 5.14 -6.21
N SER A 140 1.04 4.17 -6.93
CA SER A 140 1.79 3.06 -6.36
C SER A 140 3.07 2.78 -7.14
N PHE A 141 3.93 1.95 -6.58
CA PHE A 141 5.07 1.37 -7.28
C PHE A 141 5.00 -0.16 -7.20
N HIS A 142 4.67 -0.81 -8.31
CA HIS A 142 4.45 -2.27 -8.34
C HIS A 142 3.30 -2.72 -7.41
N GLY A 143 2.24 -1.92 -7.33
CA GLY A 143 1.24 -1.95 -6.28
C GLY A 143 0.09 -2.92 -6.44
N LEU A 144 0.28 -4.02 -7.18
CA LEU A 144 -0.75 -5.04 -7.33
C LEU A 144 -1.19 -5.59 -5.96
N TYR A 145 -0.23 -5.88 -5.08
CA TYR A 145 -0.49 -6.33 -3.71
C TYR A 145 -1.02 -5.20 -2.83
N ASP A 146 -0.50 -3.97 -2.97
CA ASP A 146 -0.96 -2.81 -2.18
C ASP A 146 -2.46 -2.56 -2.37
N PHE A 147 -2.89 -2.49 -3.63
CA PHE A 147 -4.30 -2.35 -3.96
C PHE A 147 -5.12 -3.58 -3.61
N GLY A 148 -4.53 -4.79 -3.69
CA GLY A 148 -5.16 -6.01 -3.20
C GLY A 148 -5.49 -5.94 -1.71
N TYR A 149 -4.53 -5.57 -0.87
CA TYR A 149 -4.77 -5.42 0.57
C TYR A 149 -5.74 -4.29 0.88
N LEU A 150 -5.60 -3.12 0.25
CA LEU A 150 -6.54 -2.02 0.44
C LEU A 150 -7.97 -2.39 0.06
N LEU A 151 -8.16 -3.10 -1.06
CA LEU A 151 -9.48 -3.55 -1.47
C LEU A 151 -10.07 -4.57 -0.49
N LYS A 152 -9.26 -5.52 0.01
CA LYS A 152 -9.67 -6.45 1.08
C LYS A 152 -10.08 -5.69 2.35
N VAL A 153 -9.31 -4.68 2.76
CA VAL A 153 -9.58 -3.85 3.92
C VAL A 153 -10.89 -3.05 3.77
N LEU A 154 -11.11 -2.44 2.60
CA LEU A 154 -12.30 -1.64 2.31
C LEU A 154 -13.58 -2.48 2.20
N THR A 155 -13.49 -3.66 1.57
CA THR A 155 -14.65 -4.52 1.33
C THR A 155 -14.96 -5.46 2.50
N GLY A 156 -13.98 -5.73 3.37
CA GLY A 156 -14.09 -6.75 4.41
C GLY A 156 -14.34 -8.16 3.86
N ALA A 157 -14.05 -8.39 2.57
CA ALA A 157 -14.39 -9.60 1.83
C ALA A 157 -13.17 -10.18 1.09
N PRO A 158 -13.22 -11.47 0.74
CA PRO A 158 -12.22 -12.05 -0.17
C PRO A 158 -12.19 -11.32 -1.52
N LEU A 159 -11.01 -11.23 -2.12
CA LEU A 159 -10.85 -10.65 -3.45
C LEU A 159 -11.64 -11.45 -4.52
N PRO A 160 -12.12 -10.78 -5.59
CA PRO A 160 -12.91 -11.40 -6.66
C PRO A 160 -12.29 -12.68 -7.24
N GLU A 161 -13.10 -13.60 -7.79
CA GLU A 161 -12.57 -14.88 -8.31
C GLU A 161 -11.64 -14.68 -9.52
N ASP A 162 -11.92 -13.69 -10.36
CA ASP A 162 -11.15 -13.39 -11.56
C ASP A 162 -10.60 -11.96 -11.59
N ILE A 163 -9.61 -11.76 -12.46
CA ILE A 163 -8.89 -10.49 -12.59
C ILE A 163 -9.78 -9.36 -13.12
N GLY A 164 -10.82 -9.67 -13.89
CA GLY A 164 -11.76 -8.68 -14.42
C GLY A 164 -12.58 -8.06 -13.29
N GLY A 165 -13.20 -8.91 -12.47
CA GLY A 165 -13.93 -8.46 -11.28
C GLY A 165 -13.05 -7.70 -10.28
N PHE A 166 -11.76 -8.04 -10.17
CA PHE A 166 -10.81 -7.26 -9.39
C PHE A 166 -10.62 -5.84 -9.93
N PHE A 167 -10.38 -5.70 -11.23
CA PHE A 167 -10.24 -4.37 -11.83
C PHE A 167 -11.53 -3.57 -11.79
N ASP A 168 -12.69 -4.19 -11.97
CA ASP A 168 -14.00 -3.52 -11.82
C ASP A 168 -14.16 -2.91 -10.42
N GLN A 169 -13.76 -3.64 -9.38
CA GLN A 169 -13.77 -3.11 -8.01
C GLN A 169 -12.72 -2.02 -7.81
N LEU A 170 -11.50 -2.19 -8.35
CA LEU A 170 -10.51 -1.12 -8.26
C LEU A 170 -10.97 0.16 -8.96
N ASP A 171 -11.61 0.07 -10.12
CA ASP A 171 -12.18 1.20 -10.86
C ASP A 171 -13.28 1.91 -10.08
N MET A 172 -14.04 1.17 -9.28
CA MET A 172 -15.03 1.75 -8.38
C MET A 172 -14.38 2.49 -7.20
N TYR A 173 -13.49 1.83 -6.45
CA TYR A 173 -12.92 2.39 -5.22
C TYR A 173 -11.85 3.46 -5.47
N PHE A 174 -11.13 3.34 -6.58
CA PHE A 174 -9.97 4.16 -6.91
C PHE A 174 -10.02 4.55 -8.40
N PRO A 175 -10.97 5.37 -8.86
CA PRO A 175 -11.21 5.57 -10.30
C PRO A 175 -9.99 6.12 -11.07
N LYS A 176 -9.07 6.82 -10.39
CA LYS A 176 -7.80 7.30 -10.96
C LYS A 176 -6.64 6.62 -10.24
N ARG A 177 -5.97 5.69 -10.92
CA ARG A 177 -4.77 4.98 -10.43
C ARG A 177 -3.61 5.11 -11.39
N CYS A 178 -2.40 5.11 -10.85
CA CYS A 178 -1.16 5.17 -11.60
C CYS A 178 -0.13 4.27 -10.92
N ASP A 179 0.41 3.30 -11.66
CA ASP A 179 1.53 2.49 -11.18
C ASP A 179 2.82 2.95 -11.87
N ILE A 180 3.73 3.54 -11.10
CA ILE A 180 5.00 4.09 -11.59
C ILE A 180 5.85 3.00 -12.24
N LYS A 181 5.88 1.79 -11.64
CA LYS A 181 6.70 0.69 -12.15
C LYS A 181 6.20 0.21 -13.50
N PHE A 182 4.87 0.18 -13.69
CA PHE A 182 4.26 -0.12 -14.97
C PHE A 182 4.52 0.97 -16.01
N LEU A 183 4.42 2.25 -15.63
CA LEU A 183 4.70 3.36 -16.56
C LEU A 183 6.13 3.36 -17.06
N MET A 184 7.10 3.08 -16.19
CA MET A 184 8.54 3.09 -16.51
C MET A 184 9.07 1.74 -17.01
N ARG A 185 8.20 0.82 -17.44
CA ARG A 185 8.61 -0.56 -17.71
C ARG A 185 9.58 -0.72 -18.89
N GLU A 186 9.61 0.23 -19.81
CA GLU A 186 10.53 0.24 -20.96
C GLU A 186 11.85 0.93 -20.61
N GLU A 187 11.83 1.90 -19.71
CA GLU A 187 12.95 2.76 -19.34
C GLU A 187 13.73 2.27 -18.12
N PHE A 188 13.08 1.56 -17.18
CA PHE A 188 13.67 1.24 -15.88
C PHE A 188 13.40 -0.20 -15.41
N LYS A 189 14.49 -0.91 -15.06
CA LYS A 189 14.48 -2.23 -14.41
C LYS A 189 15.14 -2.12 -13.03
N GLY A 190 14.43 -2.50 -11.97
CA GLY A 190 14.88 -2.32 -10.59
C GLY A 190 13.74 -2.04 -9.61
N GLY A 191 14.05 -1.97 -8.32
CA GLY A 191 13.11 -1.63 -7.24
C GLY A 191 13.04 -0.12 -6.96
N LEU A 192 12.14 0.28 -6.06
CA LEU A 192 11.88 1.68 -5.73
C LEU A 192 13.14 2.43 -5.30
N SER A 193 13.94 1.84 -4.39
CA SER A 193 15.20 2.46 -3.93
C SER A 193 16.22 2.68 -5.06
N SER A 194 16.26 1.78 -6.05
CA SER A 194 17.14 1.94 -7.21
C SER A 194 16.66 3.07 -8.13
N LEU A 195 15.33 3.20 -8.32
CA LEU A 195 14.76 4.30 -9.08
C LEU A 195 15.02 5.65 -8.40
N GLY A 196 14.78 5.72 -7.09
CA GLY A 196 15.06 6.93 -6.31
C GLY A 196 16.52 7.37 -6.43
N ALA A 197 17.46 6.42 -6.38
CA ALA A 197 18.89 6.71 -6.58
C ALA A 197 19.21 7.24 -7.98
N GLU A 198 18.60 6.67 -9.03
CA GLU A 198 18.79 7.13 -10.43
C GLU A 198 18.24 8.55 -10.66
N LEU A 199 17.14 8.88 -9.99
CA LEU A 199 16.54 10.21 -10.01
C LEU A 199 17.21 11.21 -9.04
N GLY A 200 18.23 10.77 -8.28
CA GLY A 200 18.92 11.61 -7.31
C GLY A 200 18.06 12.01 -6.10
N LEU A 201 17.01 11.24 -5.80
CA LEU A 201 16.13 11.42 -4.66
C LEU A 201 16.77 10.86 -3.38
N GLN A 202 16.55 11.56 -2.27
CA GLN A 202 16.99 11.10 -0.95
C GLN A 202 15.79 10.58 -0.15
N ARG A 203 15.87 9.32 0.27
CA ARG A 203 14.86 8.72 1.16
C ARG A 203 14.84 9.45 2.51
N THR A 204 13.65 9.82 2.94
CA THR A 204 13.40 10.29 4.31
C THR A 204 12.73 9.16 5.10
N GLY A 205 13.44 8.60 6.08
CA GLY A 205 12.97 7.44 6.86
C GLY A 205 13.66 6.13 6.48
N THR A 206 13.17 5.02 7.02
CA THR A 206 13.78 3.69 6.86
C THR A 206 13.19 2.97 5.64
N ALA A 207 14.02 2.31 4.82
CA ALA A 207 13.51 1.46 3.75
C ALA A 207 12.72 0.28 4.32
N HIS A 208 11.75 -0.25 3.56
CA HIS A 208 10.87 -1.33 4.01
C HIS A 208 10.01 -0.95 5.23
N GLN A 209 9.51 0.30 5.20
CA GLN A 209 8.39 0.74 6.01
C GLN A 209 7.44 1.51 5.10
N GLY A 210 6.14 1.23 5.21
CA GLY A 210 5.13 1.75 4.27
C GLY A 210 5.16 3.27 4.14
N GLY A 211 5.30 4.01 5.25
CA GLY A 211 5.34 5.48 5.20
C GLY A 211 6.52 6.02 4.39
N SER A 212 7.73 5.55 4.71
CA SER A 212 8.97 5.95 4.03
C SER A 212 9.00 5.53 2.56
N ASN A 213 8.46 4.37 2.21
CA ASN A 213 8.35 3.93 0.83
C ASN A 213 7.30 4.74 0.05
N SER A 214 6.11 4.97 0.61
CA SER A 214 5.07 5.79 -0.05
C SER A 214 5.51 7.24 -0.31
N LYS A 215 6.48 7.74 0.46
CA LYS A 215 7.01 9.09 0.32
C LYS A 215 8.16 9.20 -0.71
N LEU A 216 8.87 8.10 -0.96
CA LEU A 216 10.01 8.08 -1.90
C LEU A 216 9.52 7.96 -3.34
#